data_AF-A8RFP2-F1
#
_entry.id   AF-A8RFP2-F1
#
_cell.length_a   1.000
_cell.length_b   1.000
_cell.length_c   1.000
_cell.angle_alpha   90.00
_cell.angle_beta   90.00
_cell.angle_gamma   90.00
#
_symmetry.space_group_name_H-M   'P 1'
#
loop_
_entity.id
_entity.type
_entity.pdbx_description
1 polymer ?
#
loop_
_entity_poly.entity_id
_entity_poly.type
_entity_poly.pdbx_seq_one_letter_code
_entity_poly.pdbx_strand_id
1 'polypeptide(L)'
;MSLNMIVKKLFLKEDIAVNSVLEGFSLFGKTIALELWITLFIMLWSLLLIVPGIIKSYSYRLAFYCLMDDPNLSPKEAIQKSMRLTVGHKLDFFVLDLSWIGWAFAATFTCGIGSLFLIPYTRLTDYITYRAISEQSLDLSEEETFDKETYTL
;
A
#
# COMPACT_ATOMS: atom_id res chain seq x y z
N MET A 1 -29.87 4.85 3.06
CA MET A 1 -30.83 5.27 4.11
C MET A 1 -32.03 6.03 3.50
N SER A 2 -32.75 5.45 2.53
CA SER A 2 -33.81 6.20 1.81
C SER A 2 -35.18 5.50 1.76
N LEU A 3 -35.25 4.18 1.91
CA LEU A 3 -36.50 3.44 1.72
C LEU A 3 -37.36 3.36 3.00
N ASN A 4 -36.75 3.03 4.15
CA ASN A 4 -37.47 2.79 5.40
C ASN A 4 -38.18 4.04 5.97
N MET A 5 -37.67 5.24 5.66
CA MET A 5 -38.24 6.50 6.16
C MET A 5 -39.52 6.88 5.39
N ILE A 6 -39.55 6.61 4.08
CA ILE A 6 -40.70 6.87 3.20
C ILE A 6 -41.88 5.97 3.59
N VAL A 7 -41.62 4.69 3.85
CA VAL A 7 -42.65 3.72 4.31
C VAL A 7 -43.28 4.18 5.61
N LYS A 8 -42.47 4.60 6.60
CA LYS A 8 -42.98 5.04 7.90
C LYS A 8 -43.90 6.26 7.80
N LYS A 9 -43.55 7.24 6.93
CA LYS A 9 -44.36 8.45 6.73
C LYS A 9 -45.64 8.20 5.92
N LEU A 10 -45.63 7.23 5.00
CA LEU A 10 -46.83 6.78 4.26
C LEU A 10 -47.89 6.16 5.16
N PHE A 11 -47.49 5.49 6.25
CA PHE A 11 -48.41 4.84 7.18
C PHE A 11 -49.02 5.77 8.25
N LEU A 12 -48.48 6.99 8.46
CA LEU A 12 -48.86 7.84 9.60
C LEU A 12 -49.82 9.01 9.27
N LYS A 13 -50.06 9.34 7.99
CA LYS A 13 -50.97 10.42 7.51
C LYS A 13 -50.96 11.66 8.43
N GLU A 14 -49.77 12.24 8.66
CA GLU A 14 -49.60 13.43 9.49
C GLU A 14 -49.51 14.70 8.63
N ASP A 15 -50.21 15.76 9.05
CA ASP A 15 -50.12 17.09 8.46
C ASP A 15 -48.69 17.65 8.55
N ILE A 16 -48.17 18.13 7.42
CA ILE A 16 -46.78 18.54 7.26
C ILE A 16 -46.57 19.89 7.97
N ALA A 17 -46.29 19.83 9.27
CA ALA A 17 -45.85 20.99 10.04
C ALA A 17 -44.42 21.38 9.63
N VAL A 18 -44.14 22.68 9.53
CA VAL A 18 -42.82 23.23 9.14
C VAL A 18 -41.68 22.74 10.05
N ASN A 19 -42.00 22.45 11.32
CA ASN A 19 -41.08 21.85 12.28
C ASN A 19 -40.63 20.43 11.88
N SER A 20 -41.51 19.64 11.24
CA SER A 20 -41.17 18.29 10.75
C SER A 20 -40.21 18.33 9.55
N VAL A 21 -40.25 19.42 8.77
CA VAL A 21 -39.33 19.67 7.65
C VAL A 21 -37.95 20.06 8.19
N LEU A 22 -37.90 20.90 9.23
CA LEU A 22 -36.65 21.26 9.91
C LEU A 22 -36.01 20.07 10.65
N GLU A 23 -36.80 19.21 11.28
CA GLU A 23 -36.29 17.95 11.86
C GLU A 23 -35.72 17.01 10.80
N GLY A 24 -36.39 16.92 9.64
CA GLY A 24 -35.87 16.18 8.48
C GLY A 24 -34.50 16.71 8.02
N PHE A 25 -34.31 18.02 8.03
CA PHE A 25 -33.03 18.66 7.69
C PHE A 25 -31.93 18.39 8.75
N SER A 26 -32.27 18.44 10.04
CA SER A 26 -31.32 18.07 11.12
C SER A 26 -30.89 16.60 11.03
N LEU A 27 -31.83 15.70 10.74
CA LEU A 27 -31.55 14.28 10.52
C LEU A 27 -30.69 14.06 9.28
N PHE A 28 -30.92 14.81 8.21
CA PHE A 28 -30.11 14.76 6.99
C PHE A 28 -28.65 15.15 7.26
N GLY A 29 -28.41 16.26 7.99
CA GLY A 29 -27.06 16.68 8.38
C GLY A 29 -26.36 15.65 9.27
N LYS A 30 -27.06 15.09 10.26
CA LYS A 30 -26.55 14.00 11.10
C LYS A 30 -26.23 12.74 10.30
N THR A 31 -27.03 12.43 9.29
CA THR A 31 -26.81 11.28 8.40
C THR A 31 -25.56 11.47 7.55
N ILE A 32 -25.36 12.65 6.95
CA ILE A 32 -24.14 12.96 6.18
C ILE A 32 -22.90 12.90 7.08
N ALA A 33 -22.98 13.48 8.28
CA ALA A 33 -21.88 13.42 9.23
C ALA A 33 -21.54 11.96 9.57
N LEU A 34 -22.55 11.13 9.85
CA LEU A 34 -22.36 9.71 10.15
C LEU A 34 -21.75 8.95 8.96
N GLU A 35 -22.25 9.15 7.74
CA GLU A 35 -21.69 8.54 6.52
C GLU A 35 -20.23 8.94 6.31
N LEU A 36 -19.88 10.21 6.56
CA LEU A 36 -18.50 10.69 6.46
C LEU A 36 -17.58 10.04 7.51
N TRP A 37 -18.06 9.89 8.75
CA TRP A 37 -17.36 9.17 9.80
C TRP A 37 -17.15 7.69 9.47
N ILE A 38 -18.20 7.01 9.00
CA ILE A 38 -18.14 5.59 8.59
C ILE A 38 -17.14 5.42 7.43
N THR A 39 -17.24 6.27 6.41
CA THR A 39 -16.34 6.23 5.25
C THR A 39 -14.88 6.42 5.66
N LEU A 40 -14.60 7.38 6.56
CA LEU A 40 -13.25 7.61 7.07
C LEU A 40 -12.70 6.38 7.80
N PHE A 41 -13.49 5.77 8.68
CA PHE A 41 -13.05 4.57 9.39
C PHE A 41 -12.84 3.38 8.45
N ILE A 42 -13.74 3.14 7.50
CA ILE A 42 -13.58 2.08 6.50
C ILE A 42 -12.30 2.29 5.69
N MET A 43 -12.02 3.53 5.27
CA MET A 43 -10.80 3.88 4.56
C MET A 43 -9.55 3.63 5.41
N LEU A 44 -9.58 3.99 6.70
CA LEU A 44 -8.49 3.75 7.64
C LEU A 44 -8.22 2.25 7.86
N TRP A 45 -9.28 1.46 8.08
CA TRP A 45 -9.18 0.01 8.23
C TRP A 45 -8.68 -0.67 6.96
N SER A 46 -9.14 -0.21 5.79
CA SER A 46 -8.68 -0.71 4.50
C SER A 46 -7.20 -0.40 4.30
N LEU A 47 -6.76 0.84 4.61
CA LEU A 47 -5.36 1.25 4.52
C LEU A 47 -4.47 0.40 5.42
N LEU A 48 -4.91 0.14 6.66
CA LEU A 48 -4.20 -0.73 7.61
C LEU A 48 -3.97 -2.14 7.04
N LEU A 49 -4.95 -2.70 6.33
CA LEU A 49 -4.84 -4.02 5.70
C LEU A 49 -4.09 -4.02 4.36
N ILE A 50 -4.03 -2.89 3.66
CA ILE A 50 -3.25 -2.73 2.44
C ILE A 50 -1.75 -2.79 2.75
N VAL A 51 -1.30 -2.19 3.87
CA VAL A 51 0.12 -2.18 4.28
C VAL A 51 0.77 -3.58 4.30
N PRO A 52 0.23 -4.62 4.98
CA PRO A 52 0.84 -5.95 4.98
C PRO A 52 0.84 -6.61 3.58
N GLY A 53 -0.18 -6.33 2.75
CA GLY A 53 -0.24 -6.79 1.37
C GLY A 53 0.88 -6.19 0.51
N ILE A 54 1.07 -4.88 0.61
CA ILE A 54 2.15 -4.15 -0.08
C ILE A 54 3.53 -4.63 0.39
N ILE A 55 3.74 -4.76 1.71
CA ILE A 55 5.02 -5.24 2.28
C ILE A 55 5.42 -6.61 1.72
N LYS A 56 4.45 -7.51 1.53
CA LYS A 56 4.72 -8.83 0.94
C LYS A 56 5.02 -8.73 -0.56
N SER A 57 4.37 -7.80 -1.26
CA SER A 57 4.55 -7.58 -2.69
C SER A 57 6.00 -7.22 -3.08
N TYR A 58 6.72 -6.50 -2.24
CA TYR A 58 8.12 -6.13 -2.51
C TYR A 58 9.02 -7.35 -2.68
N SER A 59 8.87 -8.35 -1.82
CA SER A 59 9.66 -9.59 -1.92
C SER A 59 9.44 -10.32 -3.25
N TYR A 60 8.24 -10.21 -3.84
CA TYR A 60 7.96 -10.77 -5.14
C TYR A 60 8.57 -9.95 -6.28
N ARG A 61 8.60 -8.62 -6.18
CA ARG A 61 9.28 -7.74 -7.17
C ARG A 61 10.78 -8.05 -7.24
N LEU A 62 11.43 -8.21 -6.09
CA LEU A 62 12.85 -8.55 -5.98
C LEU A 62 13.16 -9.99 -6.45
N ALA A 63 12.21 -10.91 -6.32
CA ALA A 63 12.37 -12.30 -6.80
C ALA A 63 12.61 -12.36 -8.31
N PHE A 64 11.97 -11.46 -9.08
CA PHE A 64 12.20 -11.38 -10.53
C PHE A 64 13.64 -10.99 -10.86
N TYR A 65 14.23 -10.04 -10.13
CA TYR A 65 15.63 -9.65 -10.33
C TYR A 65 16.59 -10.77 -9.91
N CYS A 66 16.30 -11.49 -8.82
CA CYS A 66 17.09 -12.66 -8.42
C CYS A 66 17.11 -13.76 -9.49
N LEU A 67 15.98 -14.01 -10.16
CA LEU A 67 15.87 -15.00 -11.23
C LEU A 67 16.57 -14.54 -12.52
N MET A 68 16.61 -13.22 -12.78
CA MET A 68 17.36 -12.66 -13.90
C MET A 68 18.87 -12.80 -13.71
N ASP A 69 19.35 -12.62 -12.48
CA ASP A 69 20.78 -12.75 -12.18
C ASP A 69 21.25 -14.22 -12.13
N ASP A 70 20.39 -15.14 -11.69
CA ASP A 70 20.68 -16.59 -11.70
C ASP A 70 19.49 -17.39 -12.27
N PRO A 71 19.52 -17.68 -13.58
CA PRO A 71 18.44 -18.40 -14.27
C PRO A 71 18.27 -19.85 -13.84
N ASN A 72 19.23 -20.42 -13.11
CA ASN A 72 19.19 -21.81 -12.67
C ASN A 72 18.39 -21.99 -11.37
N LEU A 73 18.05 -20.89 -10.68
CA LEU A 73 17.25 -20.94 -9.46
C LEU A 73 15.84 -21.44 -9.74
N SER A 74 15.35 -22.35 -8.90
CA SER A 74 13.92 -22.66 -8.89
C SER A 74 13.10 -21.42 -8.49
N PRO A 75 11.88 -21.21 -9.03
CA PRO A 75 11.03 -20.09 -8.64
C PRO A 75 10.81 -19.97 -7.12
N LYS A 76 10.79 -21.11 -6.42
CA LYS A 76 10.66 -21.15 -4.96
C LYS A 76 11.92 -20.65 -4.25
N GLU A 77 13.10 -20.97 -4.79
CA GLU A 77 14.40 -20.55 -4.24
C GLU A 77 14.63 -19.07 -4.52
N ALA A 78 14.26 -18.57 -5.70
CA ALA A 78 14.30 -17.14 -6.03
C ALA A 78 13.46 -16.31 -5.05
N ILE A 79 12.24 -16.76 -4.72
CA ILE A 79 11.38 -16.09 -3.73
C ILE A 79 11.99 -16.16 -2.31
N GLN A 80 12.59 -17.29 -1.92
CA GLN A 80 13.24 -17.39 -0.61
C GLN A 80 14.46 -16.48 -0.51
N LYS A 81 15.28 -16.41 -1.57
CA LYS A 81 16.43 -15.52 -1.67
C LYS A 81 15.99 -14.06 -1.59
N SER A 82 14.99 -13.67 -2.37
CA SER A 82 14.47 -12.30 -2.32
C SER A 82 13.87 -11.96 -0.96
N MET A 83 13.12 -12.87 -0.33
CA MET A 83 12.59 -12.66 1.01
C MET A 83 13.71 -12.40 2.03
N ARG A 84 14.83 -13.14 1.95
CA ARG A 84 16.00 -12.92 2.83
C ARG A 84 16.64 -11.57 2.57
N LEU A 85 16.84 -11.20 1.31
CA LEU A 85 17.39 -9.89 0.93
C LEU A 85 16.49 -8.73 1.41
N THR A 86 15.17 -8.92 1.39
CA THR A 86 14.23 -7.85 1.77
C THR A 86 13.98 -7.78 3.29
N VAL A 87 14.50 -8.70 4.10
CA VAL A 87 14.33 -8.67 5.57
C VAL A 87 15.15 -7.51 6.14
N GLY A 88 14.52 -6.63 6.92
CA GLY A 88 15.13 -5.40 7.45
C GLY A 88 14.71 -4.14 6.67
N HIS A 89 14.57 -4.23 5.35
CA HIS A 89 14.27 -3.07 4.47
C HIS A 89 12.78 -2.89 4.13
N LYS A 90 11.89 -3.70 4.70
CA LYS A 90 10.44 -3.68 4.40
C LYS A 90 9.79 -2.32 4.64
N LEU A 91 10.22 -1.61 5.69
CA LEU A 91 9.72 -0.26 6.01
C LEU A 91 10.26 0.79 5.04
N ASP A 92 11.50 0.66 4.59
CA ASP A 92 12.10 1.58 3.62
C ASP A 92 11.30 1.56 2.31
N PHE A 93 10.94 0.37 1.84
CA PHE A 93 10.05 0.22 0.68
C PHE A 93 8.65 0.83 0.92
N PHE A 94 8.10 0.70 2.13
CA PHE A 94 6.80 1.32 2.48
C PHE A 94 6.84 2.85 2.43
N VAL A 95 7.88 3.46 3.02
CA VAL A 95 8.07 4.92 2.97
C VAL A 95 8.33 5.39 1.54
N LEU A 96 9.08 4.59 0.78
CA LEU A 96 9.28 4.82 -0.64
C LEU A 96 7.92 4.88 -1.33
N ASP A 97 7.12 3.80 -1.36
CA ASP A 97 5.78 3.73 -1.99
C ASP A 97 4.83 4.85 -1.53
N LEU A 98 4.87 5.25 -0.26
CA LEU A 98 4.09 6.38 0.25
C LEU A 98 4.42 7.70 -0.46
N SER A 99 5.69 7.89 -0.83
CA SER A 99 6.13 9.04 -1.62
C SER A 99 5.56 8.99 -3.04
N TRP A 100 5.47 7.81 -3.66
CA TRP A 100 4.93 7.65 -5.03
C TRP A 100 3.42 7.87 -5.09
N ILE A 101 2.68 7.54 -4.04
CA ILE A 101 1.23 7.78 -3.97
C ILE A 101 0.92 9.27 -4.16
N GLY A 102 1.69 10.17 -3.54
CA GLY A 102 1.55 11.61 -3.74
C GLY A 102 1.73 12.03 -5.20
N TRP A 103 2.78 11.52 -5.84
CA TRP A 103 3.05 11.79 -7.27
C TRP A 103 2.02 11.13 -8.20
N ALA A 104 1.46 9.98 -7.83
CA ALA A 104 0.40 9.32 -8.60
C ALA A 104 -0.91 10.12 -8.59
N PHE A 105 -1.27 10.70 -7.44
CA PHE A 105 -2.38 11.64 -7.34
C PHE A 105 -2.12 12.88 -8.20
N ALA A 106 -0.93 13.49 -8.10
CA ALA A 106 -0.55 14.63 -8.93
C ALA A 106 -0.60 14.28 -10.44
N ALA A 107 -0.12 13.11 -10.84
CA ALA A 107 -0.13 12.65 -12.22
C ALA A 107 -1.55 12.52 -12.78
N THR A 108 -2.52 12.12 -11.96
CA THR A 108 -3.94 12.04 -12.35
C THR A 108 -4.51 13.43 -12.66
N PHE A 109 -4.14 14.47 -11.91
CA PHE A 109 -4.53 15.85 -12.23
C PHE A 109 -3.90 16.37 -13.53
N THR A 110 -2.76 15.82 -13.97
CA THR A 110 -2.09 16.19 -15.22
C THR A 110 -2.53 15.37 -16.45
N CYS A 111 -3.71 14.74 -16.42
CA CYS A 111 -4.19 13.81 -17.46
C CYS A 111 -3.23 12.64 -17.74
N GLY A 112 -2.46 12.19 -16.74
CA GLY A 112 -1.56 11.04 -16.86
C GLY A 112 -0.20 11.33 -17.49
N ILE A 113 0.13 12.60 -17.79
CA ILE A 113 1.45 12.98 -18.33
C ILE A 113 2.57 12.68 -17.31
N GLY A 114 2.32 12.92 -16.02
CA GLY A 114 3.27 12.58 -14.95
C GLY A 114 3.67 11.09 -14.94
N SER A 115 2.78 10.20 -15.37
CA SER A 115 3.00 8.75 -15.38
C SER A 115 4.12 8.33 -16.35
N LEU A 116 4.35 9.08 -17.44
CA LEU A 116 5.41 8.79 -18.41
C LEU A 116 6.81 8.86 -17.79
N PHE A 117 7.00 9.76 -16.81
CA PHE A 117 8.25 9.90 -16.07
C PHE A 117 8.27 9.01 -14.83
N LEU A 118 7.12 8.81 -14.19
CA LEU A 118 7.01 8.03 -12.97
C LEU A 118 7.33 6.54 -13.20
N ILE A 119 6.92 5.97 -14.33
CA ILE A 119 7.19 4.55 -14.65
C ILE A 119 8.69 4.24 -14.74
N PRO A 120 9.49 4.87 -15.61
CA PRO A 120 10.93 4.55 -15.69
C PRO A 120 11.65 4.87 -14.36
N TYR A 121 11.20 5.89 -13.63
CA TYR A 121 11.73 6.23 -12.31
C TYR A 121 11.46 5.10 -11.29
N THR A 122 10.25 4.53 -11.23
CA THR A 122 9.94 3.39 -10.31
C THR A 122 10.85 2.21 -10.58
N ARG A 123 11.00 1.85 -11.85
CA ARG A 123 11.77 0.67 -12.25
C ARG A 123 13.25 0.83 -11.99
N LEU A 124 13.79 2.03 -12.19
CA LEU A 124 15.17 2.33 -11.86
C LEU A 124 15.43 2.26 -10.35
N THR A 125 14.51 2.81 -9.56
CA THR A 125 14.62 2.79 -8.10
C THR A 125 14.60 1.37 -7.54
N ASP A 126 13.69 0.52 -8.04
CA ASP A 126 13.66 -0.90 -7.68
C ASP A 126 14.99 -1.60 -7.98
N TYR A 127 15.55 -1.38 -9.17
CA TYR A 127 16.79 -2.00 -9.60
C TYR A 127 18.00 -1.53 -8.78
N ILE A 128 18.11 -0.23 -8.51
CA ILE A 128 19.19 0.31 -7.69
C ILE A 128 19.09 -0.23 -6.25
N THR A 129 17.87 -0.30 -5.71
CA THR A 129 17.65 -0.83 -4.36
C THR A 129 17.99 -2.31 -4.27
N TYR A 130 17.58 -3.10 -5.28
CA TYR A 130 17.98 -4.50 -5.39
C TYR A 130 19.51 -4.65 -5.38
N ARG A 131 20.20 -3.89 -6.24
CA ARG A 131 21.65 -3.98 -6.36
C ARG A 131 22.35 -3.61 -5.05
N ALA A 132 21.94 -2.50 -4.43
CA ALA A 132 22.51 -2.05 -3.16
C ALA A 132 22.36 -3.10 -2.04
N ILE A 133 21.18 -3.73 -1.92
CA ILE A 133 20.95 -4.79 -0.94
C ILE A 133 21.75 -6.05 -1.27
N SER A 134 21.89 -6.39 -2.57
CA SER A 134 22.67 -7.55 -2.99
C SER A 134 24.17 -7.38 -2.71
N GLU A 135 24.73 -6.21 -2.98
CA GLU A 135 26.14 -5.87 -2.71
C GLU A 135 26.41 -5.96 -1.20
N GLN A 136 25.56 -5.35 -0.38
CA GLN A 136 25.67 -5.44 1.08
C GLN A 136 25.63 -6.89 1.59
N SER A 137 24.84 -7.76 0.96
CA SER A 137 24.79 -9.18 1.34
C SER A 137 26.05 -9.97 0.99
N LEU A 138 26.78 -9.55 -0.05
CA LEU A 138 28.06 -10.15 -0.43
C LEU A 138 29.17 -9.73 0.53
N ASP A 139 29.23 -8.45 0.89
CA ASP A 139 30.23 -7.93 1.84
C ASP A 139 30.12 -8.64 3.22
N LEU A 140 28.89 -8.84 3.71
CA LEU A 140 28.63 -9.57 4.95
C LEU A 140 29.05 -11.05 4.86
N SER A 141 28.95 -11.67 3.68
CA SER A 141 29.37 -13.05 3.48
C SER A 141 30.90 -13.20 3.43
N GLU A 142 31.60 -12.20 2.90
CA GLU A 142 33.08 -12.17 2.92
C GLU A 142 33.61 -11.95 4.34
N GLU A 143 33.01 -11.03 5.10
CA GLU A 143 33.36 -10.80 6.52
C GLU A 143 33.16 -12.06 7.38
N GLU A 144 32.01 -12.75 7.24
CA GLU A 144 31.77 -14.01 7.98
C GLU A 144 32.76 -15.12 7.62
N THR A 145 33.24 -15.15 6.37
CA THR A 145 34.21 -16.15 5.92
C THR A 145 35.59 -15.87 6.50
N PHE A 146 36.00 -14.60 6.54
CA PHE A 146 37.26 -14.15 7.17
C PHE A 146 37.28 -14.41 8.68
N ASP A 147 36.17 -14.16 9.37
CA ASP A 147 36.07 -14.34 10.83
C ASP A 147 36.19 -15.83 11.20
N LYS A 148 35.52 -16.73 10.44
CA LYS A 148 35.59 -18.19 10.65
C LYS A 148 36.99 -18.77 10.44
N GLU A 149 37.74 -18.30 9.44
CA GLU A 149 39.14 -18.73 9.23
C GLU A 149 40.07 -18.23 10.34
N THR A 150 39.79 -17.07 10.93
CA THR A 150 40.62 -16.48 12.00
C THR A 150 40.48 -17.22 13.34
N TYR A 151 39.30 -17.78 13.66
CA TYR A 151 39.07 -18.55 14.90
C TYR A 151 39.36 -20.07 14.79
N THR A 152 39.73 -20.57 13.62
CA THR A 152 40.12 -21.98 13.43
C THR A 152 41.64 -22.20 13.42
N LEU A 153 42.43 -21.15 13.62
CA LEU A 153 43.88 -21.17 13.87
C LEU A 153 44.20 -21.02 15.37
#